data_AF-A0A2N3LIX0-F1
#
_entry.id   AF-A0A2N3LIX0-F1
#
_cell.length_a   1.000
_cell.length_b   1.000
_cell.length_c   1.000
_cell.angle_alpha   90.00
_cell.angle_beta   90.00
_cell.angle_gamma   90.00
#
_symmetry.space_group_name_H-M   'P 1'
#
loop_
_entity.id
_entity.type
_entity.pdbx_description
1 polymer ?
#
loop_
_entity_poly.entity_id
_entity_poly.type
_entity_poly.pdbx_seq_one_letter_code
_entity_poly.pdbx_strand_id
1 'polypeptide(L)'
;MEQKKVKIYIPEDFHDKMAVNIGSGRMHLSGPSKSHPMKLDELSLDMTSGMVDLKNLNVDSFHHVGSSGNAQFDYVTAGIASIKMSSGNVEMNHFQGQLSAKLSSGRFKGQIDQLKDSIDVKINSGTVSLDFPENSSFTLNGKVSSGMISCELPLESRTSNGHSISGTYGSGTYKVNVTASSGKVNIY
;
A
#
# COMPACT_ATOMS: atom_id res chain seq x y z
N MET A 1 27.00 -11.78 -17.09
CA MET A 1 27.23 -11.09 -15.80
C MET A 1 26.66 -11.97 -14.71
N GLU A 2 27.45 -12.29 -13.69
CA GLU A 2 27.04 -13.17 -12.58
C GLU A 2 26.23 -12.37 -11.55
N GLN A 3 25.02 -12.84 -11.22
CA GLN A 3 24.18 -12.20 -10.19
C GLN A 3 24.65 -12.65 -8.82
N LYS A 4 25.21 -11.72 -8.03
CA LYS A 4 25.56 -11.98 -6.63
C LYS A 4 24.29 -12.10 -5.80
N LYS A 5 24.13 -13.22 -5.09
CA LYS A 5 23.00 -13.49 -4.19
C LYS A 5 23.51 -13.61 -2.76
N VAL A 6 22.92 -12.86 -1.84
CA VAL A 6 23.14 -12.99 -0.39
C VAL A 6 21.88 -13.59 0.21
N LYS A 7 22.05 -14.60 1.07
CA LYS A 7 20.97 -15.17 1.89
C LYS A 7 21.30 -14.90 3.36
N ILE A 8 20.36 -14.30 4.07
CA ILE A 8 20.45 -14.02 5.50
C ILE A 8 19.42 -14.91 6.18
N TYR A 9 19.85 -15.64 7.22
CA TYR A 9 18.94 -16.44 8.05
C TYR A 9 18.63 -15.65 9.31
N ILE A 10 17.34 -15.57 9.64
CA ILE A 10 16.83 -14.86 10.81
C ILE A 10 16.28 -15.92 11.77
N PRO A 11 16.59 -15.85 13.08
CA PRO A 11 16.02 -16.75 14.08
C PRO A 11 14.49 -16.74 14.05
N GLU A 12 13.85 -17.89 14.30
CA GLU A 12 12.38 -18.02 14.28
C GLU A 12 11.69 -17.21 15.38
N ASP A 13 12.40 -16.95 16.48
CA ASP A 13 11.94 -16.17 17.63
C ASP A 13 12.21 -14.65 17.47
N PHE A 14 12.82 -14.22 16.37
CA PHE A 14 13.03 -12.81 16.10
C PHE A 14 11.69 -12.12 15.76
N HIS A 15 11.34 -11.12 16.56
CA HIS A 15 10.13 -10.31 16.37
C HIS A 15 10.35 -8.81 16.61
N ASP A 16 11.60 -8.35 16.65
CA ASP A 16 11.96 -6.96 16.94
C ASP A 16 12.05 -6.12 15.64
N LYS A 17 12.73 -4.99 15.70
CA LYS A 17 12.91 -4.04 14.61
C LYS A 17 13.88 -4.56 13.55
N MET A 18 13.47 -4.46 12.29
CA MET A 18 14.31 -4.75 11.13
C MET A 18 14.44 -3.52 10.23
N ALA A 19 15.68 -3.07 10.02
CA ALA A 19 16.00 -1.99 9.09
C ALA A 19 16.86 -2.51 7.94
N VAL A 20 16.44 -2.27 6.69
CA VAL A 20 17.15 -2.73 5.49
C VAL A 20 17.34 -1.58 4.51
N ASN A 21 18.59 -1.35 4.12
CA ASN A 21 18.99 -0.31 3.18
C ASN A 21 19.58 -0.94 1.92
N ILE A 22 18.98 -0.69 0.76
CA ILE A 22 19.40 -1.29 -0.52
C ILE A 22 19.55 -0.20 -1.56
N GLY A 23 20.78 0.01 -2.07
CA GLY A 23 20.99 0.94 -3.17
C GLY A 23 20.35 0.45 -4.47
N SER A 24 20.70 -0.76 -4.89
CA SER A 24 20.13 -1.41 -6.07
C SER A 24 20.04 -2.91 -5.91
N GLY A 25 18.99 -3.53 -6.45
CA GLY A 25 18.87 -4.99 -6.48
C GLY A 25 17.45 -5.49 -6.25
N ARG A 26 17.35 -6.73 -5.74
CA ARG A 26 16.09 -7.35 -5.37
C ARG A 26 16.15 -7.80 -3.91
N MET A 27 15.20 -7.33 -3.11
CA MET A 27 14.91 -7.83 -1.79
C MET A 27 13.73 -8.80 -1.86
N HIS A 28 13.85 -9.92 -1.17
CA HIS A 28 12.74 -10.81 -0.90
C HIS A 28 12.75 -11.14 0.59
N LEU A 29 11.66 -10.83 1.29
CA LEU A 29 11.43 -11.19 2.69
C LEU A 29 10.06 -11.86 2.80
N SER A 30 10.05 -13.12 3.23
CA SER A 30 8.82 -13.89 3.35
C SER A 30 8.75 -14.56 4.71
N GLY A 31 7.61 -14.42 5.38
CA GLY A 31 7.24 -15.33 6.47
C GLY A 31 6.95 -16.75 5.94
N PRO A 32 6.96 -17.76 6.82
CA PRO A 32 6.77 -19.16 6.45
C PRO A 32 5.48 -19.44 5.65
N SER A 33 4.35 -18.84 6.05
CA SER A 33 3.07 -19.01 5.37
C SER A 33 2.06 -17.94 5.79
N LYS A 34 0.92 -17.86 5.09
CA LYS A 34 -0.19 -16.95 5.46
C LYS A 34 -0.72 -17.21 6.89
N SER A 35 -0.76 -18.48 7.31
CA SER A 35 -1.22 -18.88 8.65
C SER A 35 -0.15 -18.73 9.74
N HIS A 36 1.12 -18.64 9.33
CA HIS A 36 2.27 -18.42 10.21
C HIS A 36 3.13 -17.28 9.63
N PRO A 37 2.62 -16.04 9.66
CA PRO A 37 3.36 -14.91 9.14
C PRO A 37 4.57 -14.61 10.03
N MET A 38 5.62 -14.04 9.44
CA MET A 38 6.71 -13.47 10.23
C MET A 38 6.19 -12.24 10.97
N LYS A 39 6.41 -12.19 12.28
CA LYS A 39 6.01 -11.07 13.13
C LYS A 39 7.20 -10.13 13.32
N LEU A 40 6.97 -8.82 13.26
CA LEU A 40 7.97 -7.80 13.52
C LEU A 40 7.33 -6.61 14.22
N ASP A 41 7.99 -6.05 15.23
CA ASP A 41 7.56 -4.78 15.83
C ASP A 41 7.71 -3.64 14.80
N GLU A 42 8.79 -3.65 14.02
CA GLU A 42 9.06 -2.63 13.02
C GLU A 42 9.77 -3.21 11.79
N LEU A 43 9.36 -2.76 10.62
CA LEU A 43 10.07 -3.03 9.36
C LEU A 43 10.30 -1.70 8.63
N SER A 44 11.56 -1.27 8.52
CA SER A 44 11.95 -0.07 7.77
C SER A 44 12.77 -0.46 6.54
N LEU A 45 12.27 -0.13 5.35
CA LEU A 45 12.87 -0.49 4.07
C LEU A 45 13.17 0.73 3.22
N ASP A 46 14.45 1.03 3.05
CA ASP A 46 14.92 2.10 2.18
C ASP A 46 15.56 1.50 0.93
N MET A 47 14.99 1.80 -0.23
CA MET A 47 15.51 1.32 -1.51
C MET A 47 15.63 2.43 -2.54
N THR A 48 16.85 2.70 -3.01
CA THR A 48 17.04 3.71 -4.06
C THR A 48 16.47 3.20 -5.37
N SER A 49 16.84 1.99 -5.79
CA SER A 49 16.32 1.40 -7.02
C SER A 49 16.19 -0.11 -6.95
N GLY A 50 15.24 -0.70 -7.67
CA GLY A 50 15.10 -2.16 -7.74
C GLY A 50 13.73 -2.68 -7.34
N MET A 51 13.71 -3.88 -6.76
CA MET A 51 12.49 -4.64 -6.46
C MET A 51 12.46 -5.06 -5.00
N VAL A 52 11.38 -4.72 -4.29
CA VAL A 52 11.04 -5.28 -2.98
C VAL A 52 9.86 -6.21 -3.16
N ASP A 53 10.01 -7.42 -2.63
CA ASP A 53 8.96 -8.43 -2.56
C ASP A 53 8.81 -8.86 -1.09
N LEU A 54 7.67 -8.51 -0.49
CA LEU A 54 7.33 -8.86 0.88
C LEU A 54 6.14 -9.81 0.88
N LYS A 55 6.23 -10.90 1.67
CA LYS A 55 5.17 -11.90 1.71
C LYS A 55 4.90 -12.41 3.13
N ASN A 56 3.64 -12.63 3.48
CA ASN A 56 3.22 -13.27 4.74
C ASN A 56 3.83 -12.58 5.98
N LEU A 57 3.61 -11.28 6.13
CA LEU A 57 4.15 -10.49 7.25
C LEU A 57 3.03 -9.96 8.15
N ASN A 58 3.31 -9.87 9.44
CA ASN A 58 2.50 -9.15 10.41
C ASN A 58 3.41 -8.17 11.15
N VAL A 59 3.25 -6.87 10.89
CA VAL A 59 4.18 -5.84 11.36
C VAL A 59 3.44 -4.76 12.12
N ASP A 60 3.89 -4.36 13.31
CA ASP A 60 3.20 -3.28 14.01
C ASP A 60 3.40 -1.94 13.30
N SER A 61 4.64 -1.62 12.93
CA SER A 61 4.99 -0.42 12.14
C SER A 61 5.80 -0.76 10.89
N PHE A 62 5.22 -0.53 9.72
CA PHE A 62 5.87 -0.72 8.42
C PHE A 62 6.20 0.62 7.75
N HIS A 63 7.47 0.87 7.48
CA HIS A 63 7.97 2.02 6.74
C HIS A 63 8.68 1.59 5.45
N HIS A 64 8.29 2.17 4.32
CA HIS A 64 9.01 1.96 3.06
C HIS A 64 9.29 3.30 2.37
N VAL A 65 10.57 3.57 2.07
CA VAL A 65 11.00 4.67 1.21
C VAL A 65 11.66 4.13 -0.04
N GLY A 66 11.12 4.50 -1.19
CA GLY A 66 11.66 4.16 -2.50
C GLY A 66 11.94 5.40 -3.35
N SER A 67 13.01 5.37 -4.16
CA SER A 67 13.24 6.43 -5.16
C SER A 67 12.76 6.02 -6.55
N SER A 68 13.20 4.88 -7.07
CA SER A 68 12.88 4.40 -8.42
C SER A 68 12.82 2.87 -8.49
N GLY A 69 11.64 2.28 -8.25
CA GLY A 69 11.53 0.82 -8.20
C GLY A 69 10.11 0.26 -8.21
N ASN A 70 10.04 -1.05 -7.97
CA ASN A 70 8.79 -1.79 -7.81
C ASN A 70 8.74 -2.38 -6.40
N ALA A 71 7.64 -2.16 -5.70
CA ALA A 71 7.37 -2.75 -4.40
C ALA A 71 6.12 -3.61 -4.51
N GLN A 72 6.23 -4.89 -4.19
CA GLN A 72 5.14 -5.84 -4.17
C GLN A 72 4.99 -6.38 -2.74
N PHE A 73 3.81 -6.22 -2.17
CA PHE A 73 3.48 -6.70 -0.83
C PHE A 73 2.29 -7.66 -0.94
N ASP A 74 2.44 -8.89 -0.45
CA ASP A 74 1.43 -9.95 -0.56
C ASP A 74 1.16 -10.59 0.80
N TYR A 75 -0.09 -10.53 1.28
CA TYR A 75 -0.46 -10.97 2.64
C TYR A 75 0.36 -10.24 3.72
N VAL A 76 0.26 -8.91 3.73
CA VAL A 76 0.88 -8.06 4.76
C VAL A 76 -0.21 -7.47 5.64
N THR A 77 -0.16 -7.80 6.93
CA THR A 77 -0.92 -7.09 7.96
C THR A 77 0.01 -6.08 8.63
N ALA A 78 -0.44 -4.83 8.74
CA ALA A 78 0.28 -3.79 9.44
C ALA A 78 -0.61 -3.11 10.49
N GLY A 79 -0.06 -2.77 11.66
CA GLY A 79 -0.71 -1.78 12.53
C GLY A 79 -0.79 -0.44 11.79
N ILE A 80 0.37 0.07 11.40
CA ILE A 80 0.52 1.26 10.56
C ILE A 80 1.50 0.99 9.42
N ALA A 81 1.09 1.26 8.19
CA ALA A 81 1.95 1.24 7.00
C ALA A 81 2.14 2.65 6.43
N SER A 82 3.39 3.09 6.28
CA SER A 82 3.77 4.34 5.63
C SER A 82 4.67 4.06 4.43
N ILE A 83 4.17 4.31 3.22
CA ILE A 83 4.89 4.10 1.97
C ILE A 83 5.15 5.45 1.29
N LYS A 84 6.41 5.71 0.94
CA LYS A 84 6.83 6.87 0.14
C LYS A 84 7.60 6.39 -1.08
N MET A 85 7.19 6.77 -2.28
CA MET A 85 7.89 6.43 -3.51
C MET A 85 8.00 7.66 -4.42
N SER A 86 9.21 8.05 -4.81
CA SER A 86 9.37 9.18 -5.74
C SER A 86 8.84 8.79 -7.13
N SER A 87 9.30 7.68 -7.68
CA SER A 87 8.85 7.17 -8.97
C SER A 87 8.80 5.65 -8.93
N GLY A 88 7.71 5.04 -9.38
CA GLY A 88 7.66 3.57 -9.41
C GLY A 88 6.28 2.97 -9.29
N ASN A 89 6.25 1.67 -9.07
CA ASN A 89 5.00 0.93 -8.88
C ASN A 89 4.98 0.33 -7.47
N VAL A 90 3.87 0.55 -6.78
CA VAL A 90 3.56 -0.10 -5.51
C VAL A 90 2.31 -0.94 -5.73
N GLU A 91 2.43 -2.24 -5.52
CA GLU A 91 1.32 -3.19 -5.59
C GLU A 91 1.18 -3.92 -4.26
N MET A 92 -0.01 -3.86 -3.69
CA MET A 92 -0.35 -4.50 -2.43
C MET A 92 -1.53 -5.43 -2.68
N ASN A 93 -1.36 -6.71 -2.38
CA ASN A 93 -2.40 -7.71 -2.44
C ASN A 93 -2.62 -8.29 -1.04
N HIS A 94 -3.88 -8.49 -0.68
CA HIS A 94 -4.28 -9.02 0.61
C HIS A 94 -3.77 -8.19 1.80
N PHE A 95 -3.81 -6.86 1.66
CA PHE A 95 -3.37 -5.96 2.72
C PHE A 95 -4.43 -5.75 3.79
N GLN A 96 -4.01 -5.60 5.05
CA GLN A 96 -4.85 -5.25 6.18
C GLN A 96 -4.11 -4.27 7.10
N GLY A 97 -4.76 -3.20 7.53
CA GLY A 97 -4.14 -2.22 8.44
C GLY A 97 -4.42 -0.76 8.08
N GLN A 98 -3.82 0.14 8.85
CA GLN A 98 -3.76 1.55 8.49
C GLN A 98 -2.74 1.77 7.37
N LEU A 99 -3.07 2.60 6.39
CA LEU A 99 -2.20 2.88 5.24
C LEU A 99 -2.07 4.38 4.96
N SER A 100 -0.84 4.87 4.87
CA SER A 100 -0.50 6.14 4.24
C SER A 100 0.48 5.91 3.10
N ALA A 101 0.05 6.13 1.86
CA ALA A 101 0.89 6.00 0.67
C ALA A 101 1.06 7.35 -0.03
N LYS A 102 2.31 7.75 -0.30
CA LYS A 102 2.65 8.99 -1.01
C LYS A 102 3.55 8.68 -2.19
N LEU A 103 3.09 8.99 -3.39
CA LEU A 103 3.82 8.79 -4.64
C LEU A 103 4.01 10.11 -5.38
N SER A 104 5.22 10.44 -5.84
CA SER A 104 5.36 11.59 -6.74
C SER A 104 4.97 11.20 -8.16
N SER A 105 5.38 10.03 -8.65
CA SER A 105 4.91 9.52 -9.92
C SER A 105 4.82 8.00 -9.99
N GLY A 106 3.90 7.49 -10.82
CA GLY A 106 3.83 6.06 -11.16
C GLY A 106 2.47 5.43 -10.84
N ARG A 107 2.47 4.23 -10.27
CA ARG A 107 1.23 3.46 -10.02
C ARG A 107 1.16 2.99 -8.58
N PHE A 108 0.01 3.21 -7.96
CA PHE A 108 -0.37 2.56 -6.72
C PHE A 108 -1.54 1.62 -7.00
N LYS A 109 -1.42 0.36 -6.63
CA LYS A 109 -2.51 -0.61 -6.63
C LYS A 109 -2.59 -1.25 -5.25
N GLY A 110 -3.75 -1.18 -4.61
CA GLY A 110 -3.97 -1.81 -3.31
C GLY A 110 -5.27 -2.61 -3.30
N GLN A 111 -5.18 -3.92 -3.12
CA GLN A 111 -6.31 -4.77 -2.78
C GLN A 111 -6.29 -5.04 -1.28
N ILE A 112 -7.39 -4.67 -0.64
CA ILE A 112 -7.57 -4.74 0.80
C ILE A 112 -8.39 -6.00 1.11
N ASP A 113 -7.95 -6.83 2.04
CA ASP A 113 -8.71 -8.01 2.46
C ASP A 113 -9.71 -7.66 3.56
N GLN A 114 -9.31 -6.75 4.46
CA GLN A 114 -10.13 -6.25 5.54
C GLN A 114 -9.74 -4.80 5.83
N LEU A 115 -10.72 -3.90 5.72
CA LEU A 115 -10.54 -2.52 6.14
C LEU A 115 -10.68 -2.45 7.66
N LYS A 116 -9.56 -2.27 8.35
CA LYS A 116 -9.50 -2.20 9.83
C LYS A 116 -9.16 -0.82 10.36
N ASP A 117 -8.71 0.08 9.49
CA ASP A 117 -8.36 1.46 9.81
C ASP A 117 -8.44 2.30 8.52
N SER A 118 -8.09 3.57 8.65
CA SER A 118 -7.99 4.57 7.61
C SER A 118 -6.95 4.25 6.52
N ILE A 119 -7.30 4.64 5.30
CA ILE A 119 -6.43 4.61 4.12
C ILE A 119 -6.31 6.03 3.56
N ASP A 120 -5.08 6.52 3.42
CA ASP A 120 -4.73 7.80 2.79
C ASP A 120 -3.74 7.54 1.65
N VAL A 121 -4.16 7.76 0.41
CA VAL A 121 -3.31 7.62 -0.77
C VAL A 121 -3.20 8.97 -1.48
N LYS A 122 -1.98 9.46 -1.64
CA LYS A 122 -1.67 10.70 -2.36
C LYS A 122 -0.69 10.41 -3.49
N ILE A 123 -1.06 10.76 -4.71
CA ILE A 123 -0.15 10.70 -5.87
C ILE A 123 -0.06 12.08 -6.55
N ASN A 124 1.12 12.52 -6.96
CA ASN A 124 1.20 13.74 -7.77
C ASN A 124 0.82 13.45 -9.23
N SER A 125 1.50 12.51 -9.90
CA SER A 125 1.17 12.13 -11.28
C SER A 125 1.12 10.62 -11.47
N GLY A 126 -0.03 10.05 -11.79
CA GLY A 126 -0.09 8.61 -12.05
C GLY A 126 -1.45 7.95 -11.96
N THR A 127 -1.45 6.68 -11.55
CA THR A 127 -2.68 5.89 -11.41
C THR A 127 -2.80 5.32 -10.01
N VAL A 128 -3.97 5.46 -9.41
CA VAL A 128 -4.36 4.78 -8.17
C VAL A 128 -5.47 3.80 -8.49
N SER A 129 -5.33 2.57 -8.00
CA SER A 129 -6.39 1.57 -8.02
C SER A 129 -6.52 1.00 -6.63
N LEU A 130 -7.71 1.12 -6.04
CA LEU A 130 -8.04 0.55 -4.74
C LEU A 130 -9.21 -0.41 -4.91
N ASP A 131 -9.07 -1.59 -4.33
CA ASP A 131 -10.07 -2.65 -4.36
C ASP A 131 -10.42 -3.02 -2.91
N PHE A 132 -11.69 -2.83 -2.55
CA PHE A 132 -12.20 -3.05 -1.20
C PHE A 132 -13.12 -4.27 -1.14
N PRO A 133 -13.12 -5.02 -0.03
CA PRO A 133 -14.02 -6.14 0.13
C PRO A 133 -15.45 -5.64 0.36
N GLU A 134 -16.45 -6.41 -0.10
CA GLU A 134 -17.88 -6.05 -0.05
C GLU A 134 -18.41 -5.75 1.36
N ASN A 135 -17.76 -6.29 2.39
CA ASN A 135 -18.12 -6.07 3.80
C ASN A 135 -17.43 -4.84 4.43
N SER A 136 -16.79 -3.98 3.63
CA SER A 136 -16.14 -2.76 4.11
C SER A 136 -17.14 -1.71 4.59
N SER A 137 -16.68 -0.85 5.50
CA SER A 137 -17.46 0.29 5.97
C SER A 137 -16.58 1.53 6.07
N PHE A 138 -16.80 2.51 5.18
CA PHE A 138 -15.98 3.71 5.13
C PHE A 138 -16.66 4.93 4.51
N THR A 139 -16.19 6.11 4.88
CA THR A 139 -16.45 7.35 4.16
C THR A 139 -15.34 7.59 3.14
N LEU A 140 -15.72 7.81 1.88
CA LEU A 140 -14.81 8.13 0.78
C LEU A 140 -14.69 9.64 0.60
N ASN A 141 -13.45 10.11 0.45
CA ASN A 141 -13.14 11.44 -0.08
C ASN A 141 -12.03 11.33 -1.13
N GLY A 142 -12.43 11.38 -2.39
CA GLY A 142 -11.56 11.30 -3.56
C GLY A 142 -11.47 12.63 -4.28
N LYS A 143 -10.26 13.06 -4.64
CA LYS A 143 -10.02 14.30 -5.40
C LYS A 143 -8.92 14.11 -6.44
N VAL A 144 -9.15 14.60 -7.65
CA VAL A 144 -8.20 14.64 -8.76
C VAL A 144 -8.21 16.03 -9.36
N SER A 145 -7.07 16.74 -9.36
CA SER A 145 -7.02 18.10 -9.90
C SER A 145 -7.09 18.11 -11.44
N SER A 146 -6.39 17.17 -12.09
CA SER A 146 -6.41 16.98 -13.55
C SER A 146 -6.51 15.50 -13.88
N GLY A 147 -7.54 15.09 -14.61
CA GLY A 147 -7.78 13.69 -14.95
C GLY A 147 -9.14 13.21 -14.47
N MET A 148 -9.24 11.95 -14.05
CA MET A 148 -10.53 11.31 -13.77
C MET A 148 -10.50 10.49 -12.49
N ILE A 149 -11.59 10.56 -11.74
CA ILE A 149 -11.88 9.65 -10.64
C ILE A 149 -13.17 8.88 -10.90
N SER A 150 -13.13 7.58 -10.70
CA SER A 150 -14.28 6.67 -10.75
C SER A 150 -14.35 5.85 -9.47
N CYS A 151 -15.58 5.46 -9.12
CA CYS A 151 -15.86 4.52 -8.05
C CYS A 151 -17.04 3.66 -8.48
N GLU A 152 -16.85 2.34 -8.41
CA GLU A 152 -17.84 1.33 -8.79
C GLU A 152 -18.72 0.91 -7.60
N LEU A 153 -18.29 1.20 -6.37
CA LEU A 153 -19.05 0.90 -5.15
C LEU A 153 -20.35 1.74 -5.05
N PRO A 154 -21.46 1.14 -4.57
CA PRO A 154 -22.71 1.84 -4.34
C PRO A 154 -22.60 2.71 -3.08
N LEU A 155 -22.22 3.98 -3.26
CA LEU A 155 -22.10 4.94 -2.16
C LEU A 155 -23.44 5.61 -1.80
N GLU A 156 -23.76 5.66 -0.51
CA GLU A 156 -24.78 6.54 0.05
C GLU A 156 -24.29 8.00 0.05
N SER A 157 -25.23 8.95 -0.09
CA SER A 157 -24.93 10.39 -0.17
C SER A 157 -23.85 10.75 -1.20
N ARG A 158 -23.79 9.98 -2.30
CA ARG A 158 -22.77 10.14 -3.33
C ARG A 158 -22.82 11.54 -3.94
N THR A 159 -21.71 12.26 -3.85
CA THR A 159 -21.47 13.49 -4.59
C THR A 159 -20.31 13.24 -5.56
N SER A 160 -20.46 13.59 -6.84
CA SER A 160 -19.39 13.40 -7.83
C SER A 160 -19.45 14.47 -8.91
N ASN A 161 -18.28 14.94 -9.36
CA ASN A 161 -18.14 15.88 -10.47
C ASN A 161 -16.93 15.56 -11.36
N GLY A 162 -16.67 14.27 -11.63
CA GLY A 162 -15.59 13.77 -12.51
C GLY A 162 -14.15 13.96 -11.98
N HIS A 163 -13.92 15.02 -11.19
CA HIS A 163 -12.66 15.40 -10.53
C HIS A 163 -12.72 15.21 -9.02
N SER A 164 -13.90 14.99 -8.45
CA SER A 164 -14.05 14.63 -7.06
C SER A 164 -15.18 13.63 -6.89
N ILE A 165 -15.06 12.81 -5.86
CA ILE A 165 -16.10 11.90 -5.40
C ILE A 165 -16.10 11.85 -3.88
N SER A 166 -17.28 11.87 -3.29
CA SER A 166 -17.48 11.59 -1.87
C SER A 166 -18.74 10.79 -1.66
N GLY A 167 -18.82 10.12 -0.51
CA GLY A 167 -19.98 9.34 -0.11
C GLY A 167 -19.60 8.33 0.97
N THR A 168 -20.58 7.56 1.40
CA THR A 168 -20.41 6.56 2.45
C THR A 168 -20.69 5.18 1.88
N TYR A 169 -19.84 4.21 2.18
CA TYR A 169 -20.05 2.80 1.91
C TYR A 169 -20.24 2.06 3.25
N GLY A 170 -21.28 1.23 3.35
CA GLY A 170 -21.68 0.60 4.62
C GLY A 170 -22.01 1.65 5.69
N SER A 171 -21.58 1.43 6.94
CA SER A 171 -21.83 2.35 8.06
C SER A 171 -20.88 3.55 8.16
N GLY A 172 -19.89 3.70 7.27
CA GLY A 172 -18.92 4.79 7.33
C GLY A 172 -17.91 4.72 8.46
N THR A 173 -17.54 3.52 8.92
CA THR A 173 -16.68 3.31 10.12
C THR A 173 -15.28 3.90 9.97
N TYR A 174 -14.65 3.68 8.81
CA TYR A 174 -13.28 4.11 8.52
C TYR A 174 -13.22 5.25 7.50
N LYS A 175 -12.05 5.88 7.36
CA LYS A 175 -11.83 6.96 6.39
C LYS A 175 -10.95 6.49 5.23
N VAL A 176 -11.43 6.70 4.01
CA VAL A 176 -10.65 6.48 2.79
C VAL A 176 -10.48 7.81 2.08
N ASN A 177 -9.24 8.31 2.05
CA ASN A 177 -8.88 9.53 1.35
C ASN A 177 -7.96 9.19 0.16
N VAL A 178 -8.32 9.69 -1.02
CA VAL A 178 -7.51 9.51 -2.22
C VAL A 178 -7.32 10.85 -2.91
N THR A 179 -6.09 11.27 -3.16
CA THR A 179 -5.80 12.51 -3.87
C THR A 179 -4.81 12.27 -5.00
N ALA A 180 -5.14 12.75 -6.20
CA ALA A 180 -4.20 12.84 -7.31
C ALA A 180 -4.08 14.30 -7.81
N SER A 181 -2.88 14.80 -8.10
CA SER A 181 -2.78 16.08 -8.84
C SER A 181 -3.08 15.86 -10.32
N SER A 182 -2.53 14.80 -10.91
CA SER A 182 -2.71 14.42 -12.30
C SER A 182 -2.86 12.91 -12.45
N GLY A 183 -3.87 12.48 -13.22
CA GLY A 183 -4.00 11.09 -13.68
C GLY A 183 -5.33 10.45 -13.35
N LYS A 184 -5.31 9.16 -13.01
CA LYS A 184 -6.53 8.34 -12.89
C LYS A 184 -6.64 7.72 -11.51
N VAL A 185 -7.82 7.78 -10.93
CA VAL A 185 -8.15 7.09 -9.68
C VAL A 185 -9.34 6.18 -9.96
N ASN A 186 -9.16 4.88 -9.77
CA ASN A 186 -10.24 3.91 -9.83
C ASN A 186 -10.42 3.27 -8.45
N ILE A 187 -11.66 3.17 -8.02
CA ILE A 187 -12.03 2.52 -6.76
C ILE A 187 -13.07 1.46 -7.09
N TYR A 188 -12.77 0.23 -6.69
CA TYR A 188 -13.57 -0.97 -6.94
C TYR A 188 -14.16 -1.48 -5.63
#